data_AF-A0A3N5L847-F1
#
_entry.id   AF-A0A3N5L847-F1
#
_cell.length_a   1.000
_cell.length_b   1.000
_cell.length_c   1.000
_cell.angle_alpha   90.00
_cell.angle_beta   90.00
_cell.angle_gamma   90.00
#
_symmetry.space_group_name_H-M   'P 1'
#
loop_
_entity.id
_entity.type
_entity.pdbx_description
1 polymer ?
#
loop_
_entity_poly.entity_id
_entity_poly.type
_entity_poly.pdbx_seq_one_letter_code
_entity_poly.pdbx_strand_id
1 'polypeptide(L)'
;GGNLAEVLQTTAETMLHRNRLRREMKALTAEGRISAIVLGGLPFILFGVIWIINPEYMKPLVTTAGGIIALIGSLVMILIGIFWLSRIVKVDI
;
A
#
# COMPACT_ATOMS: atom_id res chain seq x y z
N GLY A 1 -45.22 -13.50 -18.47
CA GLY A 1 -45.27 -12.50 -17.38
C GLY A 1 -44.28 -12.73 -16.24
N GLY A 2 -43.81 -13.96 -15.99
CA GLY A 2 -42.97 -14.27 -14.80
C GLY A 2 -41.45 -14.07 -14.96
N ASN A 3 -40.88 -14.25 -16.15
CA ASN A 3 -39.43 -14.24 -16.36
C ASN A 3 -38.77 -12.88 -16.04
N LEU A 4 -39.44 -11.77 -16.33
CA LEU A 4 -38.92 -10.44 -16.01
C LEU A 4 -38.95 -10.16 -14.50
N ALA A 5 -39.98 -10.62 -13.78
CA ALA A 5 -40.05 -10.45 -12.33
C ALA A 5 -38.93 -11.23 -11.63
N GLU A 6 -38.66 -12.45 -12.09
CA GLU A 6 -37.58 -13.30 -11.58
C GLU A 6 -36.20 -12.72 -11.90
N VAL A 7 -35.94 -12.31 -13.14
CA VAL A 7 -34.67 -11.67 -13.53
C VAL A 7 -34.45 -10.35 -12.79
N LEU A 8 -35.49 -9.54 -12.59
CA LEU A 8 -35.40 -8.30 -11.80
C LEU A 8 -35.10 -8.59 -10.32
N GLN A 9 -35.73 -9.60 -9.74
CA GLN A 9 -35.46 -10.04 -8.37
C GLN A 9 -34.00 -10.50 -8.21
N THR A 10 -33.50 -11.36 -9.10
CA THR A 10 -32.11 -11.82 -9.09
C THR A 10 -31.11 -10.67 -9.30
N THR A 11 -31.44 -9.71 -10.17
CA THR A 11 -30.59 -8.54 -10.42
C THR A 11 -30.55 -7.62 -9.20
N ALA A 12 -31.70 -7.42 -8.53
CA ALA A 12 -31.78 -6.65 -7.29
C ALA A 12 -30.95 -7.28 -6.16
N GLU A 13 -31.03 -8.60 -5.99
CA GLU A 13 -30.21 -9.35 -5.03
C GLU A 13 -28.72 -9.26 -5.36
N THR A 14 -28.35 -9.40 -6.62
CA THR A 14 -26.96 -9.28 -7.08
C THR A 14 -26.41 -7.87 -6.84
N MET A 15 -27.20 -6.82 -7.08
CA MET A 15 -26.80 -5.43 -6.81
C MET A 15 -26.55 -5.17 -5.33
N LEU A 16 -27.43 -5.67 -4.46
CA LEU A 16 -27.26 -5.57 -3.00
C LEU A 16 -25.99 -6.30 -2.55
N HIS A 17 -25.75 -7.50 -3.07
CA HIS A 17 -24.55 -8.27 -2.77
C HIS A 17 -23.28 -7.54 -3.20
N ARG A 18 -23.24 -6.98 -4.42
CA ARG A 18 -22.10 -6.16 -4.91
C ARG A 18 -21.86 -4.92 -4.05
N ASN A 19 -22.92 -4.27 -3.56
CA ASN A 19 -22.78 -3.10 -2.68
C ASN A 19 -22.17 -3.49 -1.33
N ARG A 20 -22.57 -4.63 -0.76
CA ARG A 20 -21.98 -5.16 0.47
C ARG A 20 -20.50 -5.51 0.27
N LEU A 21 -20.17 -6.23 -0.80
CA LEU A 21 -18.78 -6.54 -1.17
C LEU A 21 -17.93 -5.28 -1.33
N ARG A 22 -18.44 -4.24 -2.01
CA ARG A 22 -17.72 -2.96 -2.13
C ARG A 22 -17.43 -2.30 -0.77
N ARG A 23 -18.37 -2.37 0.17
CA ARG A 23 -18.16 -1.84 1.53
C ARG A 23 -17.11 -2.64 2.30
N GLU A 24 -17.16 -3.97 2.20
CA GLU A 24 -16.17 -4.86 2.83
C GLU A 24 -14.77 -4.66 2.22
N MET A 25 -14.65 -4.60 0.89
CA MET A 25 -13.38 -4.29 0.22
C MET A 25 -12.84 -2.92 0.58
N LYS A 26 -13.70 -1.89 0.71
CA LYS A 26 -13.25 -0.55 1.14
C LYS A 26 -12.71 -0.55 2.57
N ALA A 27 -13.26 -1.39 3.45
CA ALA A 27 -12.75 -1.55 4.82
C ALA A 27 -11.39 -2.30 4.83
N LEU A 28 -11.30 -3.42 4.11
CA LEU A 28 -10.08 -4.22 3.99
C LEU A 28 -8.91 -3.43 3.36
N THR A 29 -9.19 -2.66 2.30
CA THR A 29 -8.19 -1.81 1.65
C THR A 29 -7.73 -0.65 2.53
N ALA A 30 -8.59 -0.14 3.41
CA ALA A 30 -8.22 0.90 4.36
C ALA A 30 -7.18 0.42 5.38
N GLU A 31 -7.35 -0.79 5.92
CA GLU A 31 -6.37 -1.42 6.81
C GLU A 31 -5.03 -1.65 6.10
N GLY A 32 -5.07 -2.24 4.90
CA GLY A 32 -3.88 -2.45 4.07
C GLY A 32 -3.14 -1.14 3.75
N ARG A 33 -3.87 -0.06 3.47
CA ARG A 33 -3.29 1.26 3.20
C ARG A 33 -2.57 1.84 4.41
N ILE A 34 -3.16 1.76 5.60
CA ILE A 34 -2.51 2.24 6.82
C ILE A 34 -1.25 1.42 7.12
N SER A 35 -1.35 0.09 7.06
CA SER A 35 -0.19 -0.80 7.24
C SER A 35 0.94 -0.47 6.27
N ALA A 36 0.63 -0.21 5.00
CA ALA A 36 1.63 0.16 4.01
C ALA A 36 2.25 1.55 4.25
N ILE A 37 1.49 2.52 4.77
CA ILE A 37 2.04 3.84 5.16
C ILE A 37 3.02 3.67 6.34
N VAL A 38 2.65 2.91 7.35
CA VAL A 38 3.49 2.65 8.53
C VAL A 38 4.77 1.92 8.13
N LEU A 39 4.64 0.80 7.39
CA LEU A 39 5.78 0.01 6.93
C LEU A 39 6.66 0.78 5.94
N GLY A 40 6.06 1.56 5.04
CA GLY A 40 6.79 2.41 4.11
C GLY A 40 7.56 3.55 4.79
N GLY A 41 7.04 4.07 5.92
CA GLY A 41 7.68 5.12 6.71
C GLY A 41 8.82 4.63 7.61
N LEU A 42 8.75 3.39 8.09
CA LEU A 42 9.76 2.80 8.99
C LEU A 42 11.22 3.00 8.57
N PRO A 43 11.65 2.68 7.33
CA PRO A 43 13.05 2.83 6.94
C PRO A 43 13.54 4.27 7.06
N PHE A 44 12.69 5.26 6.76
CA PHE A 44 13.03 6.68 6.89
C PHE A 44 13.14 7.12 8.34
N ILE A 45 12.20 6.68 9.18
CA ILE A 45 12.22 6.97 10.63
C ILE A 45 13.47 6.36 11.26
N LEU A 46 13.73 5.06 11.01
CA LEU A 46 14.90 4.37 11.55
C LEU A 46 16.20 5.00 11.07
N PHE A 47 16.30 5.36 9.78
CA PHE A 47 17.45 6.07 9.26
C PHE A 47 17.70 7.38 10.03
N GLY A 48 16.67 8.20 10.23
CA GLY A 48 16.79 9.46 10.98
C GLY A 48 17.14 9.26 12.45
N VAL A 49 16.51 8.29 13.12
CA VAL A 49 16.79 7.96 14.53
C VAL A 49 18.24 7.50 14.70
N ILE A 50 18.70 6.57 13.87
CA ILE A 50 20.07 6.05 13.94
C ILE A 50 21.08 7.14 13.60
N TRP A 51 20.76 8.03 12.65
CA TRP A 51 21.61 9.18 12.33
C TRP A 51 21.82 10.12 13.51
N ILE A 52 20.77 10.36 14.32
CA ILE A 52 20.86 11.21 15.51
C ILE A 52 21.60 10.51 16.65
N ILE A 53 21.31 9.22 16.88
CA ILE A 53 21.90 8.45 18.00
C ILE A 53 23.36 8.10 17.73
N ASN A 54 23.68 7.68 16.51
CA ASN A 54 25.01 7.22 16.13
C ASN A 54 25.36 7.62 14.67
N PRO A 55 25.75 8.89 14.45
CA PRO A 55 26.08 9.39 13.12
C PRO A 55 27.32 8.72 12.51
N GLU A 56 28.29 8.27 13.32
CA GLU A 56 29.47 7.54 12.84
C GLU A 56 29.10 6.20 12.20
N TYR A 57 28.06 5.53 12.70
CA TYR A 57 27.56 4.29 12.11
C TYR A 57 26.92 4.50 10.73
N MET A 58 26.25 5.64 10.51
CA MET A 58 25.57 5.95 9.24
C MET A 58 26.47 6.65 8.22
N LYS A 59 27.61 7.22 8.62
CA LYS A 59 28.58 7.88 7.74
C LYS A 59 28.98 7.03 6.53
N PRO A 60 29.39 5.75 6.67
CA PRO A 60 29.77 4.92 5.54
C PRO A 60 28.66 4.75 4.50
N LEU A 61 27.40 4.84 4.92
CA LEU A 61 26.24 4.72 4.04
C LEU A 61 26.19 5.85 3.00
N VAL A 62 26.67 7.05 3.35
CA VAL A 62 26.68 8.22 2.46
C VAL A 62 28.06 8.52 1.87
N THR A 63 29.14 8.00 2.45
CA THR A 63 30.51 8.28 2.00
C THR A 63 31.12 7.17 1.13
N THR A 64 30.68 5.92 1.29
CA THR A 64 31.21 4.80 0.50
C THR A 64 30.36 4.53 -0.74
N ALA A 65 31.02 4.09 -1.83
CA ALA A 65 30.32 3.74 -3.07
C ALA A 65 29.26 2.63 -2.84
N GLY A 66 29.58 1.64 -2.00
CA GLY A 66 28.64 0.57 -1.65
C GLY A 66 27.42 1.08 -0.87
N GLY A 67 27.62 2.01 0.07
CA GLY A 67 26.55 2.66 0.81
C GLY A 67 25.59 3.45 -0.09
N ILE A 68 26.15 4.23 -1.03
CA ILE A 68 25.36 5.02 -1.98
C ILE A 68 24.54 4.09 -2.89
N ILE A 69 25.12 3.00 -3.38
CA ILE A 69 24.38 1.99 -4.18
C ILE A 69 23.24 1.38 -3.35
N ALA A 70 23.48 1.05 -2.08
CA ALA A 70 22.44 0.51 -1.21
C ALA A 70 21.30 1.52 -0.95
N LEU A 71 21.63 2.81 -0.77
CA LEU A 71 20.65 3.89 -0.63
C LEU A 71 19.81 4.09 -1.90
N ILE A 72 20.44 4.08 -3.07
CA ILE A 72 19.73 4.20 -4.34
C ILE A 72 18.85 2.96 -4.55
N GLY A 73 19.37 1.76 -4.25
CA GLY A 73 18.61 0.51 -4.34
C GLY A 73 17.39 0.49 -3.42
N SER A 74 17.53 0.94 -2.17
CA SER A 74 16.42 1.01 -1.22
C SER A 74 15.37 2.04 -1.67
N LEU A 75 15.79 3.19 -2.19
CA LEU A 75 14.88 4.20 -2.73
C LEU A 75 14.06 3.66 -3.90
N VAL A 76 14.71 2.96 -4.85
CA VAL A 76 14.03 2.33 -5.99
C VAL A 76 13.03 1.27 -5.52
N MET A 77 13.41 0.42 -4.56
CA MET A 77 12.50 -0.58 -3.99
C MET A 77 11.26 0.06 -3.33
N ILE A 78 11.45 1.14 -2.57
CA ILE A 78 10.34 1.86 -1.93
C ILE A 78 9.42 2.45 -2.99
N LEU A 79 9.97 3.06 -4.05
CA LEU A 79 9.16 3.60 -5.15
C LEU A 79 8.35 2.52 -5.87
N ILE A 80 8.95 1.35 -6.11
CA ILE A 80 8.24 0.19 -6.68
C ILE A 80 7.11 -0.26 -5.76
N GLY A 81 7.37 -0.35 -4.46
CA GLY A 81 6.36 -0.71 -3.46
C GLY A 81 5.19 0.27 -3.44
N ILE A 82 5.47 1.58 -3.44
CA ILE A 82 4.45 2.64 -3.51
C ILE A 82 3.67 2.55 -4.83
N PHE A 83 4.35 2.32 -5.95
CA PHE A 83 3.69 2.16 -7.26
C PHE A 83 2.71 0.98 -7.24
N TRP A 84 3.13 -0.20 -6.76
CA TRP A 84 2.28 -1.37 -6.64
C TRP A 84 1.07 -1.12 -5.74
N LEU A 85 1.29 -0.51 -4.57
CA LEU A 85 0.22 -0.17 -3.65
C LEU A 85 -0.80 0.80 -4.28
N SER A 86 -0.31 1.83 -4.98
CA SER A 86 -1.17 2.80 -5.66
C SER A 86 -2.03 2.15 -6.75
N ARG A 87 -1.51 1.11 -7.43
CA ARG A 87 -2.26 0.35 -8.44
C ARG A 87 -3.32 -0.53 -7.82
N ILE A 88 -3.01 -1.23 -6.72
CA ILE A 88 -3.97 -2.07 -6.01
C ILE A 88 -5.12 -1.20 -5.48
N VAL A 89 -4.82 -0.10 -4.78
CA VAL A 89 -5.85 0.79 -4.21
C VAL A 89 -6.73 1.44 -5.28
N LYS A 90 -6.17 1.77 -6.46
CA LYS A 90 -6.95 2.37 -7.56
C LYS A 90 -7.92 1.39 -8.21
N VAL A 91 -7.71 0.07 -8.12
CA VAL A 91 -8.65 -0.93 -8.67
C VAL A 91 -9.94 -0.99 -7.84
N ASP A 92 -9.89 -0.59 -6.57
CA ASP A 92 -11.04 -0.62 -5.65
C ASP A 92 -11.85 0.70 -5.58
N ILE A 93 -11.40 1.77 -6.24
CA ILE A 93 -12.09 3.07 -6.33
C ILE A 93 -12.80 3.19 -7.68
#